data_AF-A0A0G1MZ93-F1
#
_entry.id   AF-A0A0G1MZ93-F1
#
_cell.length_a   1.000
_cell.length_b   1.000
_cell.length_c   1.000
_cell.angle_alpha   90.00
_cell.angle_beta   90.00
_cell.angle_gamma   90.00
#
_symmetry.space_group_name_H-M   'P 1'
#
loop_
_entity.id
_entity.type
_entity.pdbx_description
1 polymer ?
#
loop_
_entity_poly.entity_id
_entity_poly.type
_entity_poly.pdbx_seq_one_letter_code
_entity_poly.pdbx_strand_id
1 'polypeptide(L)'
;WGTATPGWTILNYYNYLPAQWKHYKIPIGTHYTGLTDSIFFINRGPATTNSAFKNIRIYENTQDAFTYAWDVDNDGTTDATTKNFFYTYSSAGTYTATLKVSDGMSTVTKQMTVTVQ
;
A
#
# COMPACT_ATOMS: atom_id res chain seq x y z
N TRP A 1 -10.41 -4.79 -16.43
CA TRP A 1 -11.61 -4.10 -16.93
C TRP A 1 -12.66 -4.07 -15.84
N GLY A 2 -12.58 -3.09 -14.92
CA GLY A 2 -13.64 -2.88 -13.95
C GLY A 2 -14.81 -2.19 -14.64
N THR A 3 -15.99 -2.78 -14.59
CA THR A 3 -17.23 -2.13 -15.00
C THR A 3 -17.59 -1.08 -13.95
N ALA A 4 -17.36 0.19 -14.27
CA ALA A 4 -17.97 1.26 -13.51
C ALA A 4 -19.49 1.18 -13.72
N THR A 5 -20.24 0.93 -12.65
CA THR A 5 -21.69 1.18 -12.65
C THR A 5 -21.92 2.65 -13.03
N PRO A 6 -22.89 2.96 -13.91
CA PRO A 6 -23.21 4.34 -14.25
C PRO A 6 -23.65 5.07 -12.98
N GLY A 7 -22.79 5.94 -12.41
CA GLY A 7 -23.13 6.72 -11.22
C GLY A 7 -22.01 6.98 -10.21
N TRP A 8 -20.86 6.31 -10.29
CA TRP A 8 -19.78 6.45 -9.28
C TRP A 8 -18.48 7.07 -9.82
N THR A 9 -18.56 7.92 -10.83
CA THR A 9 -17.49 8.91 -11.05
C THR A 9 -17.56 9.90 -9.90
N ILE A 10 -16.41 10.29 -9.32
CA ILE A 10 -16.38 11.39 -8.35
C ILE A 10 -17.20 12.52 -8.96
N LEU A 11 -18.31 12.83 -8.27
CA LEU A 11 -19.33 13.77 -8.66
C LEU A 11 -18.67 14.98 -9.32
N ASN A 12 -19.01 15.20 -10.59
CA ASN A 12 -18.80 16.43 -11.36
C ASN A 12 -18.41 17.61 -10.47
N TYR A 13 -17.10 17.86 -10.31
CA TYR A 13 -16.65 19.12 -9.73
C TYR A 13 -16.93 20.19 -10.78
N TYR A 14 -18.17 20.67 -10.82
CA TYR A 14 -18.60 21.79 -11.64
C TYR A 14 -17.87 23.05 -11.15
N ASN A 15 -16.64 23.23 -11.61
CA ASN A 15 -15.74 24.31 -11.22
C ASN A 15 -15.78 25.39 -12.29
N TYR A 16 -16.87 26.14 -12.37
CA TYR A 16 -17.01 27.26 -13.30
C TYR A 16 -16.46 28.60 -12.76
N LEU A 17 -15.68 28.59 -11.67
CA LEU A 17 -15.08 29.81 -11.13
C LEU A 17 -13.68 30.03 -11.72
N PRO A 18 -13.38 31.21 -12.28
CA PRO A 18 -12.09 31.46 -12.89
C PRO A 18 -10.93 31.43 -11.87
N ALA A 19 -9.86 30.75 -12.27
CA ALA A 19 -8.48 30.89 -11.78
C ALA A 19 -8.08 30.40 -10.38
N GLN A 20 -8.91 29.69 -9.61
CA GLN A 20 -8.50 29.14 -8.30
C GLN A 20 -8.12 27.66 -8.35
N TRP A 21 -6.94 27.33 -7.84
CA TRP A 21 -6.51 25.94 -7.62
C TRP A 21 -7.29 25.31 -6.46
N LYS A 22 -7.74 24.07 -6.62
CA LYS A 22 -8.41 23.28 -5.58
C LYS A 22 -7.57 22.07 -5.18
N HIS A 23 -7.61 21.73 -3.90
CA HIS A 23 -6.98 20.54 -3.35
C HIS A 23 -8.05 19.44 -3.20
N TYR A 24 -7.76 18.24 -3.72
CA TYR A 24 -8.63 17.07 -3.60
C TYR A 24 -7.92 15.96 -2.83
N LYS A 25 -8.66 15.30 -1.93
CA LYS A 25 -8.25 14.05 -1.28
C LYS A 25 -9.27 12.98 -1.68
N ILE A 26 -8.79 11.92 -2.33
CA ILE A 26 -9.62 10.79 -2.77
C ILE A 26 -9.28 9.60 -1.88
N PRO A 27 -10.07 9.32 -0.82
CA PRO A 27 -9.83 8.15 0.02
C PRO A 27 -10.27 6.86 -0.71
N ILE A 28 -9.42 5.84 -0.64
CA ILE A 28 -9.78 4.46 -1.01
C ILE A 28 -10.75 3.93 0.06
N GLY A 29 -11.80 3.23 -0.34
CA GLY A 29 -12.81 2.62 0.52
C GLY A 29 -14.20 3.29 0.50
N THR A 30 -14.31 4.57 0.11
CA THR A 30 -15.62 5.28 0.06
C THR A 30 -16.20 5.40 -1.36
N HIS A 31 -15.35 5.72 -2.34
CA HIS A 31 -15.76 5.88 -3.75
C HIS A 31 -14.95 5.02 -4.73
N TYR A 32 -13.84 4.45 -4.26
CA TYR A 32 -13.00 3.50 -4.99
C TYR A 32 -12.78 2.31 -4.07
N THR A 33 -13.24 1.13 -4.48
CA THR A 33 -13.00 -0.13 -3.76
C THR A 33 -12.24 -1.10 -4.67
N GLY A 34 -11.42 -1.96 -4.08
CA GLY A 34 -10.60 -2.93 -4.81
C GLY A 34 -9.26 -2.38 -5.31
N LEU A 35 -8.45 -3.29 -5.86
CA LEU A 35 -7.14 -2.97 -6.44
C LEU A 35 -7.33 -2.32 -7.81
N THR A 36 -6.56 -1.27 -8.10
CA THR A 36 -6.50 -0.65 -9.43
C THR A 36 -5.06 -0.29 -9.79
N ASP A 37 -4.67 -0.62 -11.02
CA ASP A 37 -3.35 -0.26 -11.55
C ASP A 37 -3.31 1.17 -12.12
N SER A 38 -4.46 1.84 -12.20
CA SER A 38 -4.56 3.15 -12.85
C SER A 38 -5.63 4.06 -12.24
N ILE A 39 -5.36 5.36 -12.32
CA ILE A 39 -6.30 6.45 -12.05
C ILE A 39 -6.30 7.35 -13.29
N PHE A 40 -7.48 7.68 -13.81
CA PHE A 40 -7.64 8.57 -14.96
C PHE A 40 -8.22 9.92 -14.52
N PHE A 41 -7.62 10.99 -15.03
CA PHE A 41 -8.17 12.35 -14.94
C PHE A 41 -8.68 12.74 -16.32
N ILE A 42 -9.99 12.99 -16.44
CA ILE A 42 -10.61 13.35 -17.71
C ILE A 42 -11.33 14.69 -17.60
N ASN A 43 -11.21 15.50 -18.65
CA ASN A 43 -12.09 16.64 -18.85
C ASN A 43 -13.30 16.18 -19.68
N ARG A 44 -14.52 16.54 -19.25
CA ARG A 44 -15.77 16.32 -20.00
C ARG A 44 -16.44 17.62 -20.45
N GLY A 45 -15.70 18.73 -20.49
CA GLY A 45 -16.14 20.03 -20.99
C GLY A 45 -15.94 20.21 -22.51
N PRO A 46 -16.43 21.33 -23.08
CA PRO A 46 -16.18 21.67 -24.48
C PRO A 46 -14.66 21.80 -24.75
N ALA A 47 -14.26 21.58 -26.01
CA ALA A 47 -12.86 21.52 -26.47
C ALA A 47 -12.00 22.78 -26.19
N THR A 48 -12.62 23.86 -25.71
CA THR A 48 -11.98 25.12 -25.34
C THR A 48 -11.53 25.17 -23.88
N THR A 49 -11.70 24.08 -23.11
CA THR A 49 -11.35 24.03 -21.69
C THR A 49 -10.11 23.18 -21.42
N ASN A 50 -9.13 23.78 -20.73
CA ASN A 50 -7.94 23.05 -20.27
C ASN A 50 -8.16 22.53 -18.85
N SER A 51 -7.83 21.26 -18.61
CA SER A 51 -7.64 20.73 -17.26
C SER A 51 -6.17 20.72 -16.94
N ALA A 52 -5.78 21.40 -15.86
CA ALA A 52 -4.43 21.38 -15.34
C ALA A 52 -4.44 20.72 -13.96
N PHE A 53 -3.54 19.75 -13.76
CA PHE A 53 -3.33 19.08 -12.49
C PHE A 53 -1.89 19.34 -12.06
N LYS A 54 -1.66 19.58 -10.78
CA LYS A 54 -0.31 19.71 -10.20
C LYS A 54 -0.29 19.07 -8.84
N ASN A 55 0.90 18.63 -8.41
CA ASN A 55 1.11 18.03 -7.09
C ASN A 55 0.19 16.83 -6.81
N ILE A 56 -0.09 16.01 -7.82
CA ILE A 56 -0.84 14.76 -7.64
C ILE A 56 0.02 13.85 -6.77
N ARG A 57 -0.52 13.45 -5.62
CA ARG A 57 0.08 12.44 -4.75
C ARG A 57 -0.93 11.34 -4.58
N ILE A 58 -0.50 10.12 -4.90
CA ILE A 58 -1.22 8.90 -4.61
C ILE A 58 -0.45 8.25 -3.49
N TYR A 59 -1.11 8.09 -2.35
CA TYR A 59 -0.59 7.34 -1.23
C TYR A 59 -1.75 6.49 -0.73
N GLU A 60 -1.47 5.22 -0.49
CA GLU A 60 -2.32 4.45 0.38
C GLU A 60 -2.12 5.01 1.78
N ASN A 61 -3.19 5.20 2.55
CA ASN A 61 -3.07 5.50 3.96
C ASN A 61 -2.68 4.21 4.72
N THR A 62 -1.60 3.56 4.28
CA THR A 62 -0.93 2.48 5.00
C THR A 62 -0.04 3.11 6.06
N GLN A 63 -0.63 3.95 6.90
CA GLN A 63 0.02 4.34 8.14
C GLN A 63 0.24 3.06 8.97
N ASP A 64 1.39 2.44 8.74
CA ASP A 64 2.14 1.52 9.58
C ASP A 64 1.51 0.16 9.95
N ALA A 65 0.53 -0.35 9.21
CA ALA A 65 0.02 -1.71 9.45
C ALA A 65 0.87 -2.80 8.77
N PHE A 66 2.19 -2.77 8.97
CA PHE A 66 3.01 -3.93 8.62
C PHE A 66 2.74 -5.07 9.59
N THR A 67 2.56 -6.28 9.08
CA THR A 67 2.60 -7.50 9.88
C THR A 67 3.96 -8.17 9.71
N TYR A 68 4.48 -8.71 10.79
CA TYR A 68 5.77 -9.40 10.85
C TYR A 68 5.53 -10.85 11.25
N ALA A 69 6.28 -11.77 10.69
CA ALA A 69 6.34 -13.16 11.13
C ALA A 69 7.80 -13.62 11.09
N TRP A 70 8.37 -13.81 12.26
CA TRP A 70 9.69 -14.37 12.49
C TRP A 70 9.57 -15.88 12.65
N ASP A 71 10.47 -16.61 12.01
CA ASP A 71 10.68 -18.05 12.15
C ASP A 71 12.20 -18.24 12.27
N VAL A 72 12.71 -18.45 13.49
CA VAL A 72 14.15 -18.36 13.79
C VAL A 72 14.90 -19.66 13.58
N ASP A 73 14.20 -20.78 13.50
CA ASP A 73 14.75 -22.11 13.25
C ASP A 73 14.32 -22.70 11.89
N ASN A 74 13.48 -21.96 11.15
CA ASN A 74 12.98 -22.30 9.83
C ASN A 74 12.22 -23.64 9.81
N ASP A 75 11.44 -23.89 10.87
CA ASP A 75 10.57 -25.05 10.99
C ASP A 75 9.20 -24.86 10.30
N GLY A 76 8.91 -23.65 9.82
CA GLY A 76 7.66 -23.27 9.17
C GLY A 76 6.61 -22.68 10.12
N THR A 77 6.91 -22.58 11.42
CA THR A 77 6.09 -21.99 12.46
C THR A 77 6.54 -20.56 12.75
N THR A 78 5.60 -19.68 13.07
CA THR A 78 5.94 -18.30 13.47
C THR A 78 6.24 -18.24 14.96
N ASP A 79 7.46 -17.83 15.31
CA ASP A 79 7.92 -17.62 16.69
C ASP A 79 7.54 -16.26 17.25
N ALA A 80 7.51 -15.21 16.40
CA ALA A 80 7.19 -13.86 16.85
C ALA A 80 6.59 -12.99 15.74
N THR A 81 5.78 -11.99 16.15
CA THR A 81 5.07 -11.09 15.23
C THR A 81 5.37 -9.60 15.45
N THR A 82 6.33 -9.28 16.32
CA THR A 82 6.73 -7.91 16.60
C THR A 82 7.74 -7.40 15.57
N LYS A 83 7.69 -6.10 15.27
CA LYS A 83 8.64 -5.43 14.37
C LYS A 83 10.09 -5.59 14.81
N ASN A 84 10.33 -5.35 16.10
CA ASN A 84 11.60 -5.56 16.76
C ASN A 84 11.47 -6.83 17.61
N PHE A 85 12.38 -7.76 17.44
CA PHE A 85 12.36 -9.07 18.09
C PHE A 85 13.80 -9.47 18.41
N PHE A 86 13.99 -10.12 19.56
CA PHE A 86 15.27 -10.67 19.98
C PHE A 86 15.06 -12.15 20.29
N TYR A 87 15.99 -12.98 19.83
CA TYR A 87 16.02 -14.41 20.09
C TYR A 87 17.44 -14.83 20.44
N THR A 88 17.57 -15.77 21.38
CA THR A 88 18.86 -16.31 21.84
C THR A 88 18.90 -17.80 21.57
N TYR A 89 19.83 -18.24 20.72
CA TYR A 89 20.11 -19.65 20.50
C TYR A 89 20.98 -20.19 21.65
N SER A 90 20.54 -21.27 22.30
CA SER A 90 21.20 -21.84 23.49
C SER A 90 22.32 -22.83 23.17
N SER A 91 22.36 -23.35 21.94
CA SER A 91 23.31 -24.37 21.50
C SER A 91 24.16 -23.86 20.35
N ALA A 92 25.42 -24.30 20.30
CA ALA A 92 26.26 -24.09 19.13
C ALA A 92 25.65 -24.81 17.91
N GLY A 93 25.71 -24.15 16.76
CA GLY A 93 25.02 -24.62 15.56
C GLY A 93 24.92 -23.56 14.47
N THR A 94 24.36 -23.96 13.34
CA THR A 94 23.99 -23.04 12.26
C THR A 94 22.48 -23.06 12.10
N TYR A 95 21.87 -21.89 12.19
CA TYR A 95 20.43 -21.67 12.11
C TYR A 95 20.11 -20.80 10.89
N THR A 96 18.93 -20.98 10.32
CA THR A 96 18.40 -20.07 9.29
C THR A 96 17.22 -19.35 9.89
N ALA A 97 17.34 -18.03 10.10
CA ALA A 97 16.22 -17.20 10.52
C ALA A 97 15.52 -16.62 9.29
N THR A 98 14.20 -16.75 9.25
CA THR A 98 13.31 -16.23 8.22
C THR A 98 12.44 -15.11 8.79
N LEU A 99 12.41 -13.97 8.12
CA LEU A 99 11.47 -12.89 8.37
C LEU A 99 10.56 -12.72 7.18
N LYS A 100 9.25 -12.75 7.43
CA LYS A 100 8.20 -12.38 6.49
C LYS A 100 7.57 -11.06 6.92
N VAL A 101 7.48 -10.09 6.01
CA VAL A 101 6.83 -8.78 6.24
C VAL A 101 5.76 -8.56 5.19
N SER A 102 4.56 -8.19 5.62
CA SER A 102 3.43 -7.91 4.75
C SER A 102 2.84 -6.54 5.03
N ASP A 103 2.49 -5.80 3.97
CA ASP A 103 1.72 -4.55 4.01
C ASP A 103 0.21 -4.79 3.82
N GLY A 104 -0.22 -6.06 3.80
CA GLY A 104 -1.60 -6.46 3.53
C GLY A 104 -1.92 -6.68 2.06
N MET A 105 -1.03 -6.31 1.13
CA MET A 105 -1.18 -6.55 -0.31
C MET A 105 -0.09 -7.46 -0.86
N SER A 106 1.15 -7.18 -0.49
CA SER A 106 2.33 -7.94 -0.88
C SER A 106 3.00 -8.50 0.36
N THR A 107 3.82 -9.51 0.13
CA THR A 107 4.64 -10.07 1.20
C THR A 107 6.05 -10.31 0.70
N VAL A 108 7.02 -9.83 1.46
CA VAL A 108 8.44 -10.05 1.23
C VAL A 108 8.97 -10.98 2.30
N THR A 109 9.75 -11.97 1.87
CA THR A 109 10.46 -12.90 2.75
C THR A 109 11.95 -12.65 2.63
N LYS A 110 12.65 -12.64 3.77
CA LYS A 110 14.10 -12.55 3.84
C LYS A 110 14.64 -13.60 4.79
N GLN A 111 15.73 -14.24 4.41
CA GLN A 111 16.42 -15.24 5.23
C GLN A 111 17.82 -14.75 5.61
N MET A 112 18.28 -15.18 6.78
CA MET A 112 19.62 -14.91 7.29
C MET A 112 20.18 -16.14 8.00
N THR A 113 21.41 -16.52 7.65
CA THR A 113 22.13 -17.58 8.36
C THR A 113 22.79 -17.02 9.62
N VAL A 114 22.59 -17.71 10.75
CA VAL A 114 23.17 -17.38 12.05
C VAL A 114 24.03 -18.55 12.51
N THR A 115 25.30 -18.31 12.79
CA THR A 115 26.22 -19.31 13.35
C THR A 115 26.53 -18.97 14.80
N VAL A 116 26.31 -19.95 15.68
CA VAL A 116 26.62 -19.88 17.11
C VAL A 116 27.73 -20.87 17.42
N GLN A 117 28.74 -20.41 18.16
CA GLN A 117 29.94 -21.16 18.52
C GLN A 117 30.03 -21.38 20.02
#